data_AF-A0A0G0RMU0-F1
#
_entry.id   AF-A0A0G0RMU0-F1
#
_cell.length_a   1.000
_cell.length_b   1.000
_cell.length_c   1.000
_cell.angle_alpha   90.00
_cell.angle_beta   90.00
_cell.angle_gamma   90.00
#
_symmetry.space_group_name_H-M   'P 1'
#
loop_
_entity.id
_entity.type
_entity.pdbx_description
1 polymer ?
#
loop_
_entity_poly.entity_id
_entity_poly.type
_entity_poly.pdbx_seq_one_letter_code
_entity_poly.pdbx_strand_id
1 'polypeptide(L)'
;MKINRRKRSWEISQLKVAVKDSTSYRQVLKKIGLVAAGGNYEQIKKYIKEYKFNISHFKGKAWNKGLRGIGKPITPLEFILKKDSSYQSFKLKKRLFSENLKKQFCEECGWSTRNKEGYLPLELDHINGDRHDNRLENLRILCPNCHSLKPTHRGRNMLKNKA
;
A
#
# COMPACT_ATOMS: atom_id res chain seq x y z
N MET A 1 -43.13 25.51 -24.49
CA MET A 1 -41.98 24.71 -24.93
C MET A 1 -42.05 23.31 -24.30
N LYS A 2 -42.35 22.27 -25.08
CA LYS A 2 -42.38 20.88 -24.58
C LYS A 2 -40.94 20.37 -24.51
N ILE A 3 -40.37 20.29 -23.31
CA ILE A 3 -39.06 19.67 -23.09
C ILE A 3 -39.21 18.18 -23.40
N ASN A 4 -38.63 17.73 -24.51
CA ASN A 4 -38.58 16.33 -24.90
C ASN A 4 -37.70 15.56 -23.89
N ARG A 5 -38.31 15.09 -22.79
CA ARG A 5 -37.65 14.25 -21.79
C ARG A 5 -37.56 12.85 -22.39
N ARG A 6 -36.37 12.46 -22.86
CA ARG A 6 -36.04 11.04 -23.13
C ARG A 6 -36.55 10.20 -21.94
N LYS A 7 -37.39 9.20 -22.23
CA LYS A 7 -38.04 8.35 -21.23
C LYS A 7 -36.96 7.63 -20.42
N ARG A 8 -36.91 7.87 -19.11
CA ARG A 8 -35.97 7.18 -18.21
C ARG A 8 -36.53 5.80 -17.89
N SER A 9 -35.66 4.83 -17.65
CA SER A 9 -36.04 3.47 -17.24
C SER A 9 -36.37 3.34 -15.75
N TRP A 10 -36.22 4.41 -14.97
CA TRP A 10 -36.36 4.40 -13.52
C TRP A 10 -37.15 5.61 -13.02
N GLU A 11 -37.79 5.45 -11.86
CA GLU A 11 -38.55 6.48 -11.17
C GLU A 11 -37.77 7.17 -10.05
N ILE A 12 -38.19 8.38 -9.67
CA ILE A 12 -37.56 9.18 -8.62
C ILE A 12 -37.61 8.45 -7.26
N SER A 13 -38.71 7.74 -6.99
CA SER A 13 -38.91 6.89 -5.80
C SER A 13 -37.83 5.81 -5.70
N GLN A 14 -37.58 5.09 -6.80
CA GLN A 14 -36.55 4.06 -6.89
C GLN A 14 -35.14 4.63 -6.67
N LEU A 15 -34.86 5.81 -7.24
CA LEU A 15 -33.58 6.48 -7.02
C LEU A 15 -33.37 6.86 -5.54
N LYS A 16 -34.41 7.36 -4.87
CA LYS A 16 -34.35 7.73 -3.44
C LYS A 16 -34.02 6.51 -2.56
N VAL A 17 -34.71 5.39 -2.79
CA VAL A 17 -34.45 4.13 -2.07
C VAL A 17 -33.03 3.63 -2.37
N ALA A 18 -32.64 3.60 -3.64
CA ALA A 18 -31.31 3.14 -4.03
C ALA A 18 -30.19 3.97 -3.41
N VAL A 19 -30.35 5.29 -3.29
CA VAL A 19 -29.37 6.19 -2.64
C VAL A 19 -29.28 5.92 -1.14
N LYS A 20 -30.41 5.76 -0.46
CA LYS A 20 -30.45 5.46 0.98
C LYS A 20 -29.73 4.14 1.30
N ASP A 21 -29.93 3.12 0.49
CA ASP A 21 -29.41 1.78 0.75
C ASP A 21 -28.06 1.49 0.08
N SER A 22 -27.36 2.52 -0.38
CA SER A 22 -26.05 2.38 -1.06
C SER A 22 -25.00 3.24 -0.38
N THR A 23 -23.74 2.84 -0.50
CA THR A 23 -22.57 3.62 -0.05
C THR A 23 -21.71 4.11 -1.22
N SER A 24 -22.18 3.92 -2.46
CA SER A 24 -21.52 4.38 -3.68
C SER A 24 -22.49 4.55 -4.86
N TYR A 25 -22.16 5.46 -5.79
CA TYR A 25 -22.91 5.64 -7.05
C TYR A 25 -23.02 4.36 -7.89
N ARG A 26 -22.00 3.51 -7.86
CA ARG A 26 -22.01 2.22 -8.57
C ARG A 26 -23.10 1.30 -8.04
N GLN A 27 -23.28 1.24 -6.72
CA GLN A 27 -24.35 0.45 -6.09
C GLN A 27 -25.72 1.04 -6.42
N VAL A 28 -25.86 2.37 -6.40
CA VAL A 28 -27.10 3.05 -6.84
C VAL A 28 -27.47 2.62 -8.26
N LEU A 29 -26.53 2.75 -9.20
CA LEU A 29 -26.74 2.36 -10.61
C LEU A 29 -27.19 0.89 -10.74
N LYS A 30 -26.50 -0.03 -10.06
CA LYS A 30 -26.89 -1.44 -10.07
C LYS A 30 -28.30 -1.67 -9.51
N LYS A 31 -28.67 -1.01 -8.42
CA LYS A 31 -29.98 -1.17 -7.76
C LYS A 31 -31.15 -0.65 -8.61
N ILE A 32 -30.94 0.40 -9.40
CA ILE A 32 -31.95 0.93 -10.33
C ILE A 32 -31.87 0.30 -11.73
N GLY A 33 -31.15 -0.83 -11.87
CA GLY A 33 -31.07 -1.59 -13.12
C GLY A 33 -30.24 -0.94 -14.22
N LEU A 34 -29.39 0.04 -13.90
CA LEU A 34 -28.50 0.69 -14.87
C LEU A 34 -27.11 0.07 -14.88
N VAL A 35 -26.52 0.05 -16.08
CA VAL A 35 -25.11 -0.31 -16.25
C VAL A 35 -24.24 0.76 -15.60
N ALA A 36 -23.29 0.33 -14.78
CA ALA A 36 -22.37 1.20 -14.07
C ALA A 36 -21.23 1.71 -14.97
N ALA A 37 -21.57 2.40 -16.06
CA ALA A 37 -20.65 2.87 -17.09
C ALA A 37 -20.97 4.29 -17.59
N GLY A 38 -19.92 5.04 -17.95
CA GLY A 38 -20.00 6.29 -18.70
C GLY A 38 -21.02 7.31 -18.18
N GLY A 39 -21.84 7.82 -19.11
CA GLY A 39 -22.82 8.89 -18.87
C GLY A 39 -23.90 8.57 -17.82
N ASN A 40 -24.13 7.29 -17.48
CA ASN A 40 -25.09 6.94 -16.43
C ASN A 40 -24.66 7.50 -15.06
N TYR A 41 -23.35 7.59 -14.79
CA TYR A 41 -22.85 8.24 -13.57
C TYR A 41 -23.19 9.72 -13.53
N GLU A 42 -23.02 10.42 -14.65
CA GLU A 42 -23.31 11.86 -14.75
C GLU A 42 -24.80 12.12 -14.60
N GLN A 43 -25.62 11.31 -15.25
CA GLN A 43 -27.07 11.41 -15.18
C GLN A 43 -27.59 11.21 -13.75
N ILE A 44 -27.12 10.16 -13.05
CA ILE A 44 -27.54 9.93 -11.67
C ILE A 44 -27.02 11.00 -10.72
N LYS A 45 -25.78 11.47 -10.87
CA LYS A 45 -25.27 12.61 -10.09
C LYS A 45 -26.11 13.86 -10.29
N LYS A 46 -26.52 14.16 -11.54
CA LYS A 46 -27.41 15.27 -11.87
C LYS A 46 -28.72 15.18 -11.10
N TYR A 47 -29.39 14.02 -11.14
CA TYR A 47 -30.68 13.87 -10.47
C TYR A 47 -30.58 13.82 -8.94
N ILE A 48 -29.54 13.19 -8.38
CA ILE A 48 -29.28 13.24 -6.94
C ILE A 48 -29.12 14.69 -6.46
N LYS A 49 -28.42 15.53 -7.24
CA LYS A 49 -28.26 16.96 -6.95
C LYS A 49 -29.57 17.74 -7.11
N GLU A 50 -30.31 17.49 -8.20
CA GLU A 50 -31.60 18.14 -8.50
C GLU A 50 -32.64 17.88 -7.40
N TYR A 51 -32.73 16.63 -6.92
CA TYR A 51 -33.67 16.23 -5.86
C TYR A 51 -33.09 16.33 -4.44
N LYS A 52 -31.87 16.86 -4.29
CA LYS A 52 -31.18 17.08 -3.00
C LYS A 52 -31.14 15.83 -2.11
N PHE A 53 -30.90 14.65 -2.69
CA PHE A 53 -30.75 13.43 -1.90
C PHE A 53 -29.45 13.45 -1.10
N ASN A 54 -29.53 13.04 0.17
CA ASN A 54 -28.37 12.94 1.03
C ASN A 54 -27.44 11.80 0.55
N ILE A 55 -26.16 12.11 0.37
CA ILE A 55 -25.10 11.18 -0.03
C ILE A 55 -23.88 11.29 0.90
N SER A 56 -24.00 11.92 2.08
CA SER A 56 -22.87 12.11 2.99
C SER A 56 -22.31 10.79 3.53
N HIS A 57 -23.12 9.73 3.53
CA HIS A 57 -22.73 8.37 3.88
C HIS A 57 -21.96 7.64 2.77
N PHE A 58 -21.78 8.23 1.59
CA PHE A 58 -21.02 7.59 0.52
C PHE A 58 -19.52 7.61 0.85
N LYS A 59 -18.91 6.44 0.88
CA LYS A 59 -17.52 6.28 1.35
C LYS A 59 -16.46 6.69 0.31
N GLY A 60 -16.87 6.81 -0.96
CA GLY A 60 -16.03 7.35 -2.04
C GLY A 60 -14.71 6.60 -2.28
N LYS A 61 -13.80 7.22 -3.05
CA LYS A 61 -12.46 6.65 -3.33
C LYS A 61 -11.54 6.63 -2.10
N ALA A 62 -11.88 7.36 -1.05
CA ALA A 62 -11.07 7.51 0.16
C ALA A 62 -11.53 6.61 1.32
N TRP A 63 -12.41 5.64 1.09
CA TRP A 63 -12.96 4.79 2.16
C TRP A 63 -11.89 4.00 2.94
N ASN A 64 -10.76 3.72 2.29
CA ASN A 64 -9.60 3.04 2.88
C ASN A 64 -8.43 4.00 3.16
N LYS A 65 -8.63 5.32 3.07
CA LYS A 65 -7.58 6.29 3.35
C LYS A 65 -7.17 6.16 4.82
N GLY A 66 -5.89 5.85 5.06
CA GLY A 66 -5.35 5.60 6.39
C GLY A 66 -5.39 4.12 6.81
N LEU A 67 -6.21 3.29 6.15
CA LEU A 67 -6.26 1.85 6.40
C LEU A 67 -5.19 1.15 5.55
N ARG A 68 -4.01 0.93 6.13
CA ARG A 68 -2.93 0.13 5.52
C ARG A 68 -3.15 -1.35 5.81
N GLY A 69 -3.02 -2.21 4.81
CA GLY A 69 -3.00 -3.66 5.00
C GLY A 69 -4.35 -4.35 5.18
N ILE A 70 -5.48 -3.69 4.89
CA ILE A 70 -6.81 -4.34 4.93
C ILE A 70 -6.76 -5.65 4.12
N GLY A 71 -7.05 -6.76 4.79
CA GLY A 71 -7.19 -8.08 4.16
C GLY A 71 -5.89 -8.74 3.69
N LYS A 72 -4.71 -8.18 4.01
CA LYS A 72 -3.43 -8.84 3.69
C LYS A 72 -2.87 -9.50 4.95
N PRO A 73 -2.71 -10.83 4.98
CA PRO A 73 -2.08 -11.49 6.12
C PRO A 73 -0.64 -11.01 6.24
N ILE A 74 -0.24 -10.64 7.46
CA ILE A 74 1.14 -10.30 7.78
C ILE A 74 1.90 -11.62 7.94
N THR A 75 2.99 -11.80 7.20
CA THR A 75 3.84 -12.98 7.34
C THR A 75 4.52 -12.96 8.72
N PRO A 76 4.36 -14.00 9.55
CA PRO A 76 4.98 -14.07 10.88
C PRO A 76 6.51 -14.04 10.79
N LEU A 77 7.16 -13.47 11.80
CA LEU A 77 8.62 -13.27 11.81
C LEU A 77 9.40 -14.58 11.74
N GLU A 78 8.90 -15.66 12.34
CA GLU A 78 9.51 -17.00 12.31
C GLU A 78 9.69 -17.55 10.88
N PHE A 79 8.80 -17.21 9.95
CA PHE A 79 8.92 -17.61 8.55
C PHE A 79 9.90 -16.73 7.77
N ILE A 80 10.26 -15.56 8.31
CA ILE A 80 11.14 -14.58 7.67
C ILE A 80 12.57 -14.71 8.21
N LEU A 81 12.74 -14.69 9.54
CA LEU A 81 14.01 -14.63 10.27
C LEU A 81 14.66 -16.01 10.40
N LYS A 82 14.88 -16.65 9.26
CA LYS A 82 15.49 -17.97 9.16
C LYS A 82 16.43 -18.04 7.95
N LYS A 83 17.17 -19.13 7.86
CA LYS A 83 17.90 -19.49 6.64
C LYS A 83 16.93 -19.86 5.52
N ASP A 84 17.38 -19.76 4.28
CA ASP A 84 16.64 -20.09 3.05
C ASP A 84 15.34 -19.28 2.90
N SER A 85 15.36 -18.04 3.38
CA SER A 85 14.26 -17.10 3.27
C SER A 85 14.38 -16.29 1.99
N SER A 86 13.32 -16.27 1.17
CA SER A 86 13.25 -15.44 -0.05
C SER A 86 12.71 -14.03 0.23
N TYR A 87 12.53 -13.67 1.50
CA TYR A 87 11.97 -12.38 1.89
C TYR A 87 12.90 -11.24 1.49
N GLN A 88 12.35 -10.26 0.78
CA GLN A 88 13.14 -9.21 0.14
C GLN A 88 13.77 -8.26 1.18
N SER A 89 15.08 -7.99 1.06
CA SER A 89 15.89 -7.28 2.07
C SER A 89 15.40 -5.87 2.41
N PHE A 90 14.87 -5.11 1.45
CA PHE A 90 14.32 -3.78 1.72
C PHE A 90 13.02 -3.86 2.55
N LYS A 91 12.15 -4.84 2.26
CA LYS A 91 10.97 -5.14 3.09
C LYS A 91 11.42 -5.63 4.47
N LEU A 92 12.45 -6.46 4.54
CA LEU A 92 12.99 -6.98 5.80
C LEU A 92 13.47 -5.85 6.70
N LYS A 93 14.30 -4.95 6.17
CA LYS A 93 14.77 -3.75 6.87
C LYS A 93 13.61 -2.96 7.47
N LYS A 94 12.57 -2.68 6.68
CA LYS A 94 11.37 -1.98 7.16
C LYS A 94 10.65 -2.73 8.27
N ARG A 95 10.54 -4.06 8.13
CA ARG A 95 9.91 -4.95 9.12
C ARG A 95 10.69 -4.97 10.43
N LEU A 96 12.01 -5.08 10.37
CA LEU A 96 12.89 -5.04 11.55
C LEU A 96 12.74 -3.72 12.32
N PHE A 97 12.60 -2.59 11.61
CA PHE A 97 12.34 -1.29 12.26
C PHE A 97 10.94 -1.21 12.87
N SER A 98 9.90 -1.69 12.18
CA SER A 98 8.54 -1.63 12.72
C SER A 98 8.34 -2.52 13.95
N GLU A 99 9.07 -3.64 14.00
CA GLU A 99 9.04 -4.61 15.11
C GLU A 99 10.10 -4.32 16.18
N ASN A 100 10.80 -3.17 16.10
CA ASN A 100 11.85 -2.75 17.04
C ASN A 100 13.04 -3.73 17.21
N LEU A 101 13.21 -4.69 16.29
CA LEU A 101 14.31 -5.67 16.32
C LEU A 101 15.65 -5.07 15.91
N LYS A 102 15.63 -4.00 15.11
CA LYS A 102 16.81 -3.20 14.77
C LYS A 102 16.47 -1.72 14.87
N LYS A 103 17.49 -0.90 15.15
CA LYS A 103 17.34 0.54 15.30
C LYS A 103 17.65 1.27 14.00
N GLN A 104 17.13 2.49 13.88
CA GLN A 104 17.30 3.34 12.70
C GLN A 104 18.60 4.17 12.76
N PHE A 105 19.73 3.50 12.95
CA PHE A 105 21.06 4.07 12.85
C PHE A 105 22.03 3.04 12.25
N CYS A 106 23.16 3.51 11.74
CA CYS A 106 24.25 2.63 11.34
C CYS A 106 24.84 1.94 12.57
N GLU A 107 24.81 0.61 12.61
CA GLU A 107 25.36 -0.19 13.72
C GLU A 107 26.89 -0.10 13.84
N GLU A 108 27.58 0.50 12.87
CA GLU A 108 29.03 0.69 12.90
C GLU A 108 29.45 2.11 13.27
N CYS A 109 28.89 3.13 12.62
CA CYS A 109 29.31 4.52 12.81
C CYS A 109 28.26 5.40 13.53
N GLY A 110 27.12 4.83 13.91
CA GLY A 110 26.03 5.55 14.57
C GLY A 110 25.25 6.52 13.67
N TRP A 111 25.63 6.70 12.40
CA TRP A 111 25.00 7.66 11.50
C TRP A 111 23.50 7.40 11.33
N SER A 112 22.68 8.44 11.52
CA SER A 112 21.21 8.35 11.49
C SER A 112 20.53 9.61 10.91
N THR A 113 21.24 10.40 10.11
CA THR A 113 20.73 11.67 9.58
C THR A 113 19.71 11.44 8.46
N ARG A 114 18.59 12.17 8.52
CA ARG A 114 17.55 12.16 7.49
C ARG A 114 17.79 13.27 6.47
N ASN A 115 17.36 13.06 5.22
CA ASN A 115 17.30 14.13 4.24
C ASN A 115 16.12 15.09 4.53
N LYS A 116 15.99 16.16 3.74
CA LYS A 116 14.91 17.16 3.87
C LYS A 116 13.49 16.56 3.79
N GLU A 117 13.34 15.43 3.12
CA GLU A 117 12.07 14.70 2.96
C GLU A 117 11.84 13.65 4.06
N GLY A 118 12.75 13.53 5.03
CA GLY A 118 12.67 12.57 6.13
C GLY A 118 13.19 11.16 5.79
N TYR A 119 13.72 10.94 4.58
CA TYR A 119 14.32 9.68 4.17
C TYR A 119 15.65 9.42 4.88
N LEU A 120 15.80 8.21 5.38
CA LEU A 120 17.00 7.72 6.06
C LEU A 120 17.62 6.58 5.23
N PRO A 121 18.73 6.82 4.51
CA PRO A 121 19.32 5.88 3.55
C PRO A 121 20.14 4.77 4.23
N LEU A 122 19.61 4.14 5.27
CA LEU A 122 20.24 2.94 5.83
C LEU A 122 19.98 1.73 4.93
N GLU A 123 20.89 0.78 4.91
CA GLU A 123 20.87 -0.45 4.13
C GLU A 123 20.95 -1.66 5.07
N LEU A 124 20.39 -2.78 4.64
CA LEU A 124 20.49 -4.05 5.36
C LEU A 124 21.64 -4.84 4.73
N ASP A 125 22.62 -5.20 5.53
CA ASP A 125 23.76 -6.04 5.14
C ASP A 125 23.64 -7.41 5.82
N HIS A 126 24.01 -8.43 5.06
CA HIS A 126 24.12 -9.82 5.52
C HIS A 126 25.59 -10.07 5.80
N ILE A 127 25.94 -10.38 7.05
CA ILE A 127 27.33 -10.50 7.51
C ILE A 127 28.08 -11.57 6.71
N ASN A 128 27.43 -12.70 6.45
CA ASN A 128 27.98 -13.79 5.63
C ASN A 128 27.87 -13.56 4.10
N GLY A 129 27.19 -12.49 3.67
CA GLY A 129 26.94 -12.18 2.26
C GLY A 129 25.89 -13.05 1.57
N ASP A 130 25.23 -13.96 2.29
CA ASP A 130 24.11 -14.76 1.77
C ASP A 130 22.78 -14.01 1.98
N ARG A 131 22.19 -13.57 0.87
CA ARG A 131 20.91 -12.85 0.85
C ARG A 131 19.72 -13.67 1.37
N HIS A 132 19.87 -14.99 1.52
CA HIS A 132 18.82 -15.90 1.98
C HIS A 132 18.93 -16.25 3.47
N ASP A 133 20.01 -15.86 4.14
CA ASP A 133 20.19 -16.08 5.57
C ASP A 133 19.70 -14.89 6.39
N ASN A 134 18.39 -14.86 6.65
CA ASN A 134 17.73 -13.75 7.35
C ASN A 134 17.71 -13.93 8.88
N ARG A 135 18.51 -14.84 9.45
CA ARG A 135 18.64 -14.97 10.90
C ARG A 135 19.16 -13.66 11.50
N LEU A 136 18.61 -13.26 12.65
CA LEU A 136 18.81 -11.91 13.19
C LEU A 136 20.29 -11.62 13.48
N GLU A 137 21.03 -12.63 13.94
CA GLU A 137 22.46 -12.58 14.20
C GLU A 137 23.31 -12.35 12.94
N ASN A 138 22.80 -12.68 11.75
CA ASN A 138 23.47 -12.48 10.47
C ASN A 138 23.16 -11.11 9.83
N LEU A 139 22.26 -10.33 10.43
CA LEU A 139 21.78 -9.07 9.87
C LEU A 139 22.36 -7.86 10.61
N ARG A 140 22.75 -6.84 9.87
CA ARG A 140 23.12 -5.53 10.43
C ARG A 140 22.67 -4.37 9.54
N ILE A 141 22.41 -3.24 10.19
CA ILE A 141 21.99 -2.00 9.54
C ILE A 141 23.21 -1.10 9.35
N LEU A 142 23.48 -0.71 8.11
CA LEU A 142 24.63 0.13 7.76
C LEU A 142 24.18 1.39 7.02
N CYS A 143 24.94 2.48 7.11
CA CYS A 143 24.82 3.58 6.17
C CYS A 143 25.49 3.23 4.83
N PRO A 144 25.22 3.96 3.73
CA PRO A 144 25.76 3.63 2.41
C PRO A 144 27.29 3.64 2.39
N ASN A 145 27.90 4.54 3.17
CA ASN A 145 29.35 4.66 3.28
C ASN A 145 29.95 3.42 3.95
N CYS A 146 29.47 3.04 5.15
CA CYS A 146 29.94 1.84 5.84
C CYS A 146 29.66 0.56 5.03
N HIS A 147 28.49 0.47 4.40
CA HIS A 147 28.15 -0.69 3.57
C HIS A 147 29.07 -0.83 2.36
N SER A 148 29.45 0.30 1.72
CA SER A 148 30.37 0.28 0.57
C SER A 148 31.76 -0.30 0.87
N LEU A 149 32.15 -0.33 2.15
CA LEU A 149 33.42 -0.88 2.62
C LEU A 149 33.36 -2.39 2.88
N LYS A 150 32.19 -3.02 2.76
CA LYS A 150 32.04 -4.45 3.09
C LYS A 150 32.54 -5.36 1.98
N PRO A 151 33.16 -6.50 2.33
CA PRO A 151 33.64 -7.47 1.35
C PRO A 151 32.48 -8.10 0.55
N THR A 152 31.28 -8.09 1.13
CA THR A 152 30.01 -8.60 0.55
C THR A 152 29.27 -7.56 -0.29
N HIS A 153 29.68 -6.29 -0.25
CA HIS A 153 28.96 -5.20 -0.89
C HIS A 153 28.79 -5.45 -2.38
N ARG A 154 27.54 -5.38 -2.86
CA ARG A 154 27.16 -5.56 -4.28
C ARG A 154 27.71 -6.85 -4.89
N GLY A 155 27.88 -7.91 -4.10
CA GLY A 155 28.35 -9.21 -4.59
C GLY A 155 29.85 -9.27 -4.90
N ARG A 156 30.67 -8.37 -4.34
CA ARG A 156 32.14 -8.42 -4.47
C ARG A 156 32.74 -9.76 -4.03
N ASN A 157 32.11 -10.45 -3.10
CA ASN A 157 32.49 -11.80 -2.66
C ASN A 157 32.21 -12.90 -3.71
N MET A 158 31.28 -12.69 -4.64
CA MET A 158 30.96 -13.69 -5.68
C MET A 158 32.07 -13.88 -6.71
N LEU A 159 32.95 -12.88 -6.87
CA LEU A 159 34.12 -12.97 -7.76
C LEU A 159 35.23 -13.87 -7.18
N LYS A 160 35.30 -14.02 -5.86
CA LYS A 160 36.35 -14.80 -5.18
C LYS A 160 36.09 -16.31 -5.19
N ASN A 161 34.84 -16.74 -5.29
CA ASN A 161 34.44 -18.15 -5.26
C ASN A 161 34.46 -18.83 -6.65
N LYS A 162 34.99 -18.16 -7.68
CA LYS A 162 35.12 -18.68 -9.06
C LYS A 162 36.58 -18.95 -9.46
N ALA A 163 37.52 -18.83 -8.52
CA ALA A 163 38.94 -19.14 -8.72
C ALA A 163 39.28 -20.47 -8.05
#